data_AF-A0A6H5JQS8-F1
#
_entry.id   AF-A0A6H5JQS8-F1
#
_cell.length_a   1.000
_cell.length_b   1.000
_cell.length_c   1.000
_cell.angle_alpha   90.00
_cell.angle_beta   90.00
_cell.angle_gamma   90.00
#
_symmetry.space_group_name_H-M   'P 1'
#
loop_
_entity.id
_entity.type
_entity.pdbx_description
1 polymer ?
#
loop_
_entity_poly.entity_id
_entity_poly.type
_entity_poly.pdbx_seq_one_letter_code
_entity_poly.pdbx_strand_id
1 'polypeptide(L)'
;MAGLAEEQPFHVLETGSWQGESASWIAEHVLKHPESILVCLDKWNGSPPPENSGYDMAAIEDRFRSNMARIPNGDRVVAFKGSSLESLANILASGLDSRFDAVLLDGSHEMNDVLGDALLSFRMLKVGGVMIFDDYWMRGVAQATAAFEEALGDYLEVLHSDETHLVVSKAANKRFATHGSELLLGDSSRLQKLTSRNPTASTA
;
A
#
# COMPACT_ATOMS: atom_id res chain seq x y z
N MET A 1 17.06 -7.82 -13.89
CA MET A 1 15.69 -7.30 -13.74
C MET A 1 14.90 -7.31 -15.06
N ALA A 2 15.48 -6.95 -16.22
CA ALA A 2 14.72 -6.83 -17.49
C ALA A 2 13.97 -8.08 -17.99
N GLY A 3 14.42 -9.31 -17.68
CA GLY A 3 13.72 -10.54 -18.13
C GLY A 3 12.54 -10.97 -17.27
N LEU A 4 12.58 -10.76 -15.95
CA LEU A 4 11.55 -11.29 -15.03
C LEU A 4 10.24 -10.49 -15.08
N ALA A 5 10.32 -9.18 -15.28
CA ALA A 5 9.14 -8.30 -15.33
C ALA A 5 8.29 -8.49 -16.60
N GLU A 6 8.87 -9.06 -17.66
CA GLU A 6 8.17 -9.43 -18.90
C GLU A 6 7.58 -10.85 -18.83
N GLU A 7 8.14 -11.72 -18.00
CA GLU A 7 7.74 -13.13 -17.91
C GLU A 7 6.65 -13.41 -16.88
N GLN A 8 6.48 -12.55 -15.87
CA GLN A 8 5.49 -12.73 -14.80
C GLN A 8 4.78 -11.41 -14.47
N PRO A 9 3.49 -11.44 -14.07
CA PRO A 9 2.80 -10.26 -13.57
C PRO A 9 3.51 -9.66 -12.35
N PHE A 10 3.66 -8.33 -12.36
CA PHE A 10 4.22 -7.56 -11.26
C PHE A 10 3.19 -6.52 -10.82
N HIS A 11 2.69 -6.66 -9.59
CA HIS A 11 1.64 -5.79 -9.07
C HIS A 11 2.21 -4.81 -8.04
N VAL A 12 1.84 -3.55 -8.20
CA VAL A 12 2.31 -2.46 -7.34
C VAL A 12 1.12 -1.76 -6.69
N LEU A 13 1.29 -1.36 -5.45
CA LEU A 13 0.38 -0.48 -4.71
C LEU A 13 1.11 0.81 -4.37
N GLU A 14 0.47 1.94 -4.58
CA GLU A 14 0.98 3.27 -4.26
C GLU A 14 -0.07 4.04 -3.46
N THR A 15 0.34 4.63 -2.34
CA THR A 15 -0.46 5.63 -1.60
C THR A 15 0.18 6.99 -1.75
N GLY A 16 -0.60 8.00 -2.13
CA GLY A 16 -0.09 9.30 -2.53
C GLY A 16 0.45 9.26 -3.94
N SER A 17 -0.39 9.64 -4.90
CA SER A 17 -0.08 9.55 -6.33
C SER A 17 0.03 10.92 -6.99
N TRP A 18 -0.53 11.97 -6.37
CA TRP A 18 -0.47 13.35 -6.82
C TRP A 18 -0.74 13.52 -8.32
N GLN A 19 0.23 14.06 -9.09
CA GLN A 19 0.17 14.20 -10.55
C GLN A 19 0.70 12.95 -11.30
N GLY A 20 1.17 11.93 -10.58
CA GLY A 20 1.48 10.61 -11.11
C GLY A 20 2.87 10.44 -11.70
N GLU A 21 3.88 11.15 -11.19
CA GLU A 21 5.26 11.01 -11.71
C GLU A 21 5.84 9.62 -11.40
N SER A 22 5.79 9.20 -10.14
CA SER A 22 6.13 7.84 -9.71
C SER A 22 5.29 6.79 -10.44
N ALA A 23 3.98 6.98 -10.50
CA ALA A 23 3.06 6.11 -11.23
C ALA A 23 3.43 5.99 -12.72
N SER A 24 3.84 7.10 -13.35
CA SER A 24 4.27 7.11 -14.74
C SER A 24 5.53 6.28 -14.94
N TRP A 25 6.51 6.47 -14.05
CA TRP A 25 7.75 5.71 -14.09
C TRP A 25 7.49 4.21 -13.90
N ILE A 26 6.63 3.83 -12.95
CA ILE A 26 6.23 2.44 -12.69
C ILE A 26 5.53 1.83 -13.91
N ALA A 27 4.56 2.53 -14.50
CA ALA A 27 3.85 2.05 -15.70
C ALA A 27 4.83 1.79 -16.85
N GLU A 28 5.74 2.73 -17.10
CA GLU A 28 6.70 2.63 -18.19
C GLU A 28 7.75 1.54 -17.97
N HIS A 29 8.24 1.34 -16.75
CA HIS A 29 9.43 0.54 -16.49
C HIS A 29 9.17 -0.79 -15.78
N VAL A 30 8.08 -0.89 -15.01
CA VAL A 30 7.78 -2.05 -14.15
C VAL A 30 6.62 -2.87 -14.69
N LEU A 31 5.56 -2.24 -15.19
CA LEU A 31 4.34 -2.95 -15.64
C LEU A 31 4.50 -3.57 -17.04
N LYS A 32 5.59 -4.33 -17.28
CA LYS A 32 5.93 -4.87 -18.59
C LYS A 32 5.00 -6.02 -19.00
N HIS A 33 4.71 -6.95 -18.09
CA HIS A 33 3.76 -8.03 -18.34
C HIS A 33 2.32 -7.49 -18.54
N PRO A 34 1.52 -8.01 -19.50
CA PRO A 34 0.16 -7.55 -19.79
C PRO A 34 -0.81 -7.59 -18.61
N GLU A 35 -0.58 -8.49 -17.66
CA GLU A 35 -1.39 -8.64 -16.44
C GLU A 35 -0.82 -7.86 -15.25
N SER A 36 0.31 -7.16 -15.38
CA SER A 36 0.81 -6.27 -14.33
C SER A 36 -0.15 -5.12 -14.10
N ILE A 37 -0.30 -4.69 -12.84
CA ILE A 37 -1.22 -3.63 -12.44
C ILE A 37 -0.55 -2.75 -11.41
N LEU A 38 -0.72 -1.43 -11.54
CA LEU A 38 -0.45 -0.48 -10.47
C LEU A 38 -1.80 0.00 -9.90
N VAL A 39 -1.94 -0.07 -8.58
CA VAL A 39 -3.07 0.52 -7.85
C VAL A 39 -2.60 1.79 -7.17
N CYS A 40 -3.17 2.92 -7.55
CA CYS A 40 -2.89 4.25 -7.02
C CYS A 40 -4.02 4.70 -6.08
N LEU A 41 -3.68 5.15 -4.88
CA LEU A 41 -4.62 5.66 -3.89
C LEU A 41 -4.29 7.11 -3.56
N ASP A 42 -5.23 8.03 -3.80
CA ASP A 42 -5.04 9.44 -3.45
C ASP A 42 -6.38 10.11 -3.15
N LYS A 43 -6.39 11.14 -2.30
CA LYS A 43 -7.58 11.96 -2.05
C LYS A 43 -7.79 13.01 -3.14
N TRP A 44 -6.73 13.41 -3.83
CA TRP A 44 -6.61 14.54 -4.76
C TRP A 44 -7.16 15.86 -4.21
N ASN A 45 -7.16 16.01 -2.89
CA ASN A 45 -7.35 17.29 -2.20
C ASN A 45 -6.02 17.86 -1.66
N GLY A 46 -4.96 17.03 -1.73
CA GLY A 46 -3.59 17.21 -1.26
C GLY A 46 -3.45 17.56 0.23
N SER A 47 -2.22 17.87 0.62
CA SER A 47 -1.82 18.23 1.99
C SER A 47 -2.14 19.66 2.44
N PRO A 48 -2.19 19.91 3.76
CA PRO A 48 -2.23 21.27 4.30
C PRO A 48 -1.02 22.11 3.86
N PRO A 49 -1.13 23.46 3.83
CA PRO A 49 0.02 24.33 3.61
C PRO A 49 1.14 24.06 4.64
N PRO A 50 2.43 24.15 4.25
CA PRO A 50 2.91 24.76 3.01
C PRO A 50 2.99 23.82 1.79
N GLU A 51 2.80 22.50 1.96
CA GLU A 51 3.09 21.48 0.94
C GLU A 51 2.37 21.72 -0.41
N ASN A 52 1.11 22.14 -0.37
CA ASN A 52 0.34 22.43 -1.58
C ASN A 52 0.37 23.90 -2.06
N SER A 53 1.22 24.74 -1.47
CA SER A 53 1.19 26.18 -1.77
C SER A 53 1.57 26.46 -3.22
N GLY A 54 0.68 27.10 -3.97
CA GLY A 54 0.92 27.48 -5.37
C GLY A 54 0.42 26.48 -6.42
N TYR A 55 -0.24 25.39 -6.00
CA TYR A 55 -0.87 24.44 -6.93
C TYR A 55 -2.38 24.68 -7.06
N ASP A 56 -2.90 24.50 -8.28
CA ASP A 56 -4.33 24.38 -8.52
C ASP A 56 -4.77 22.95 -8.19
N MET A 57 -5.19 22.75 -6.94
CA MET A 57 -5.58 21.43 -6.44
C MET A 57 -6.76 20.82 -7.18
N ALA A 58 -7.62 21.64 -7.81
CA ALA A 58 -8.72 21.15 -8.63
C ALA A 58 -8.22 20.46 -9.91
N ALA A 59 -7.03 20.81 -10.40
CA ALA A 59 -6.47 20.29 -11.63
C ALA A 59 -5.53 19.08 -11.44
N ILE A 60 -5.13 18.75 -10.21
CA ILE A 60 -4.13 17.70 -9.96
C ILE A 60 -4.63 16.32 -10.41
N GLU A 61 -5.88 15.97 -10.07
CA GLU A 61 -6.47 14.70 -10.51
C GLU A 61 -6.57 14.62 -12.05
N ASP A 62 -6.99 15.71 -12.69
CA ASP A 62 -7.08 15.77 -14.15
C ASP A 62 -5.71 15.61 -14.82
N ARG A 63 -4.66 16.18 -14.21
CA ARG A 63 -3.28 16.00 -14.67
C ARG A 63 -2.81 14.57 -14.50
N PHE A 64 -3.07 13.94 -13.35
CA PHE A 64 -2.80 12.52 -13.14
C PHE A 64 -3.43 11.66 -14.24
N ARG A 65 -4.73 11.84 -14.47
CA ARG A 65 -5.48 11.07 -15.49
C ARG A 65 -4.95 11.33 -16.90
N SER A 66 -4.63 12.58 -17.22
CA SER A 66 -4.04 12.97 -18.51
C SER A 66 -2.65 12.35 -18.73
N ASN A 67 -1.82 12.29 -17.69
CA ASN A 67 -0.51 11.66 -17.73
C ASN A 67 -0.65 10.16 -17.99
N MET A 68 -1.49 9.46 -17.21
CA MET A 68 -1.73 8.01 -17.39
C MET A 68 -2.26 7.69 -18.80
N ALA A 69 -3.08 8.55 -19.40
CA ALA A 69 -3.61 8.33 -20.74
C ALA A 69 -2.56 8.44 -21.88
N ARG A 70 -1.37 8.98 -21.59
CA ARG A 70 -0.36 9.35 -22.61
C ARG A 70 0.91 8.53 -22.56
N ILE A 71 1.07 7.69 -21.54
CA ILE A 71 2.28 6.91 -21.29
C ILE A 71 2.09 5.44 -21.66
N PRO A 72 3.17 4.72 -21.99
CA PRO A 72 3.15 3.27 -22.11
C PRO A 72 2.58 2.57 -20.87
N ASN A 73 1.72 1.58 -21.09
CA ASN A 73 1.05 0.77 -20.06
C ASN A 73 0.22 1.57 -19.03
N GLY A 74 -0.09 2.85 -19.30
CA GLY A 74 -0.91 3.66 -18.40
C GLY A 74 -2.35 3.16 -18.26
N ASP A 75 -2.83 2.35 -19.21
CA ASP A 75 -4.08 1.59 -19.13
C ASP A 75 -4.08 0.50 -18.03
N ARG A 76 -2.90 0.16 -17.49
CA ARG A 76 -2.71 -0.78 -16.38
C ARG A 76 -2.64 -0.09 -15.01
N VAL A 77 -2.82 1.23 -14.97
CA VAL A 77 -2.87 2.02 -13.74
C VAL A 77 -4.33 2.21 -13.33
N VAL A 78 -4.68 1.69 -12.15
CA VAL A 78 -6.02 1.80 -11.57
C VAL A 78 -5.96 2.75 -10.38
N ALA A 79 -6.75 3.81 -10.44
CA ALA A 79 -6.71 4.89 -9.46
C ALA A 79 -8.01 5.00 -8.66
N PHE A 80 -7.90 5.00 -7.33
CA PHE A 80 -9.03 5.18 -6.42
C PHE A 80 -8.92 6.53 -5.70
N LYS A 81 -9.97 7.34 -5.85
CA LYS A 81 -10.09 8.62 -5.13
C LYS A 81 -10.69 8.39 -3.76
N GLY A 82 -9.97 8.74 -2.70
CA GLY A 82 -10.48 8.66 -1.33
C GLY A 82 -9.41 8.53 -0.28
N SER A 83 -9.83 8.24 0.95
CA SER A 83 -8.92 7.91 2.05
C SER A 83 -8.11 6.65 1.72
N SER A 84 -6.80 6.68 1.96
CA SER A 84 -5.94 5.50 1.84
C SER A 84 -6.41 4.40 2.81
N LEU A 85 -6.66 4.74 4.07
CA LEU A 85 -7.16 3.80 5.08
C LEU A 85 -8.43 3.05 4.63
N GLU A 86 -9.44 3.78 4.13
CA GLU A 86 -10.69 3.16 3.66
C GLU A 86 -10.46 2.31 2.40
N SER A 87 -9.66 2.82 1.46
CA SER A 87 -9.36 2.13 0.21
C SER A 87 -8.58 0.84 0.46
N LEU A 88 -7.54 0.89 1.29
CA LEU A 88 -6.73 -0.27 1.68
C LEU A 88 -7.57 -1.31 2.44
N ALA A 89 -8.43 -0.88 3.36
CA ALA A 89 -9.34 -1.78 4.07
C ALA A 89 -10.30 -2.48 3.10
N ASN A 90 -10.85 -1.76 2.12
CA ASN A 90 -11.74 -2.33 1.10
C ASN A 90 -11.01 -3.29 0.15
N ILE A 91 -9.79 -2.97 -0.27
CA ILE A 91 -8.94 -3.85 -1.10
C ILE A 91 -8.67 -5.15 -0.34
N LEU A 92 -8.25 -5.06 0.92
CA LEU A 92 -7.97 -6.21 1.75
C LEU A 92 -9.24 -7.06 1.97
N ALA A 93 -10.37 -6.43 2.29
CA ALA A 93 -11.66 -7.10 2.47
C ALA A 93 -12.16 -7.80 1.20
N SER A 94 -11.73 -7.33 0.02
CA SER A 94 -12.04 -7.95 -1.27
C SER A 94 -11.21 -9.21 -1.55
N GLY A 95 -10.38 -9.66 -0.60
CA GLY A 95 -9.60 -10.90 -0.71
C GLY A 95 -8.27 -10.75 -1.43
N LEU A 96 -7.74 -9.53 -1.55
CA LEU A 96 -6.44 -9.25 -2.17
C LEU A 96 -5.26 -9.37 -1.19
N ASP A 97 -5.32 -10.35 -0.28
CA ASP A 97 -4.21 -10.72 0.60
C ASP A 97 -2.99 -11.22 -0.21
N SER A 98 -1.79 -10.73 0.13
CA SER A 98 -0.50 -11.16 -0.45
C SER A 98 -0.45 -11.13 -1.99
N ARG A 99 -0.90 -10.02 -2.60
CA ARG A 99 -0.98 -9.85 -4.06
C ARG A 99 0.02 -8.86 -4.64
N PHE A 100 0.59 -7.96 -3.85
CA PHE A 100 1.52 -6.96 -4.35
C PHE A 100 2.97 -7.43 -4.23
N ASP A 101 3.75 -7.16 -5.26
CA ASP A 101 5.19 -7.38 -5.31
C ASP A 101 5.95 -6.17 -4.75
N ALA A 102 5.38 -4.97 -4.92
CA ALA A 102 5.89 -3.74 -4.33
C ALA A 102 4.78 -2.86 -3.76
N VAL A 103 5.11 -2.13 -2.70
CA VAL A 103 4.29 -1.07 -2.10
C VAL A 103 5.13 0.21 -2.00
N LEU A 104 4.59 1.34 -2.45
CA LEU A 104 5.15 2.67 -2.26
C LEU A 104 4.22 3.48 -1.35
N LEU A 105 4.76 4.03 -0.26
CA LEU A 105 4.05 4.87 0.70
C LEU A 105 4.59 6.30 0.65
N ASP A 106 3.83 7.20 0.04
CA ASP A 106 4.16 8.62 -0.18
C ASP A 106 2.89 9.49 0.00
N GLY A 107 2.05 9.11 0.97
CA GLY A 107 0.72 9.70 1.16
C GLY A 107 0.70 10.86 2.14
N SER A 108 0.28 10.56 3.36
CA SER A 108 0.27 11.52 4.47
C SER A 108 1.61 11.48 5.20
N HIS A 109 2.03 12.60 5.78
CA HIS A 109 3.21 12.67 6.66
C HIS A 109 2.84 12.55 8.14
N GLU A 110 1.56 12.31 8.46
CA GLU A 110 1.08 12.11 9.82
C GLU A 110 1.29 10.67 10.27
N MET A 111 1.86 10.49 11.47
CA MET A 111 2.24 9.18 12.01
C MET A 111 1.12 8.13 11.95
N ASN A 112 -0.12 8.51 12.32
CA ASN A 112 -1.25 7.59 12.34
C ASN A 112 -1.65 7.09 10.95
N ASP A 113 -1.58 7.98 9.96
CA ASP A 113 -1.93 7.66 8.58
C ASP A 113 -0.87 6.74 7.98
N VAL A 114 0.41 7.10 8.11
CA VAL A 114 1.54 6.29 7.62
C VAL A 114 1.55 4.89 8.24
N LEU A 115 1.38 4.79 9.56
CA LEU A 115 1.36 3.51 10.24
C LEU A 115 0.17 2.64 9.81
N GLY A 116 -1.01 3.25 9.63
CA GLY A 116 -2.20 2.56 9.14
C GLY A 116 -1.99 1.99 7.73
N ASP A 117 -1.46 2.83 6.83
CA ASP A 117 -1.19 2.46 5.45
C ASP A 117 -0.12 1.36 5.38
N ALA A 118 0.93 1.47 6.20
CA ALA A 118 1.99 0.46 6.30
C ALA A 118 1.46 -0.90 6.77
N LEU A 119 0.67 -0.95 7.85
CA LEU A 119 0.15 -2.21 8.40
C LEU A 119 -0.78 -2.94 7.42
N LEU A 120 -1.71 -2.21 6.79
CA LEU A 120 -2.65 -2.78 5.83
C LEU A 120 -1.93 -3.21 4.55
N SER A 121 -1.05 -2.37 4.01
CA SER A 121 -0.31 -2.68 2.80
C SER A 121 0.68 -3.82 3.00
N PHE A 122 1.31 -3.90 4.18
CA PHE A 122 2.23 -5.00 4.51
C PHE A 122 1.51 -6.34 4.56
N ARG A 123 0.25 -6.36 4.98
CA ARG A 123 -0.58 -7.58 4.91
C ARG A 123 -0.80 -8.03 3.46
N MET A 124 -1.00 -7.09 2.54
CA MET A 124 -1.20 -7.35 1.11
C MET A 124 0.10 -7.57 0.31
N LEU A 125 1.26 -7.25 0.89
CA LEU A 125 2.57 -7.49 0.29
C LEU A 125 2.90 -9.00 0.30
N LYS A 126 3.44 -9.51 -0.81
CA LYS A 126 3.96 -10.89 -0.90
C LYS A 126 5.20 -11.06 -0.01
N VAL A 127 5.46 -12.29 0.45
CA VAL A 127 6.78 -12.61 1.02
C VAL A 127 7.84 -12.42 -0.06
N GLY A 128 8.93 -11.75 0.28
CA GLY A 128 9.98 -11.29 -0.64
C GLY A 128 9.64 -9.98 -1.36
N GLY A 129 8.39 -9.51 -1.27
CA GLY A 129 7.99 -8.22 -1.81
C GLY A 129 8.62 -7.06 -1.02
N VAL A 130 8.68 -5.89 -1.65
CA VAL A 130 9.34 -4.69 -1.12
C VAL A 130 8.32 -3.62 -0.76
N MET A 131 8.53 -2.96 0.37
CA MET A 131 7.80 -1.76 0.78
C MET A 131 8.78 -0.60 0.92
N ILE A 132 8.44 0.53 0.32
CA ILE A 132 9.22 1.76 0.30
C ILE A 132 8.42 2.83 1.02
N PHE A 133 9.04 3.48 2.00
CA PHE A 133 8.54 4.68 2.66
C PHE A 133 9.31 5.86 2.12
N ASP A 134 8.61 6.81 1.50
CA ASP A 134 9.18 8.10 1.12
C ASP A 134 9.15 9.08 2.30
N ASP A 135 9.88 10.19 2.18
CA ASP A 135 9.95 11.26 3.17
C ASP A 135 10.32 10.78 4.60
N TYR A 136 11.21 9.81 4.68
CA TYR A 136 11.64 9.18 5.94
C TYR A 136 12.26 10.18 6.94
N TRP A 137 12.84 11.29 6.46
CA TRP A 137 13.34 12.38 7.29
C TRP A 137 12.23 13.14 8.02
N MET A 138 10.98 13.05 7.57
CA MET A 138 9.85 13.74 8.20
C MET A 138 9.44 13.04 9.50
N ARG A 139 9.20 13.85 10.53
CA ARG A 139 8.98 13.36 11.90
C ARG A 139 7.87 12.31 11.99
N GLY A 140 6.72 12.54 11.34
CA GLY A 140 5.59 11.61 11.44
C GLY A 140 5.86 10.28 10.73
N VAL A 141 6.54 10.32 9.57
CA VAL A 141 7.00 9.12 8.86
C VAL A 141 8.00 8.34 9.72
N ALA A 142 9.03 9.01 10.25
CA ALA A 142 10.04 8.38 11.12
C ALA A 142 9.44 7.74 12.39
N GLN A 143 8.42 8.38 12.98
CA GLN A 143 7.71 7.80 14.13
C GLN A 143 6.90 6.56 13.73
N ALA A 144 6.24 6.59 12.56
CA ALA A 144 5.45 5.48 12.07
C ALA A 144 6.32 4.27 11.70
N THR A 145 7.44 4.48 11.00
CA THR A 145 8.36 3.41 10.62
C THR A 145 9.03 2.77 11.83
N ALA A 146 9.41 3.56 12.85
CA ALA A 146 9.93 3.02 14.10
C ALA A 146 8.90 2.11 14.80
N ALA A 147 7.64 2.53 14.90
CA ALA A 147 6.57 1.71 15.48
C ALA A 147 6.27 0.46 14.63
N PHE A 148 6.34 0.60 13.31
CA PHE A 148 6.16 -0.51 12.37
C PHE A 148 7.27 -1.56 12.50
N GLU A 149 8.53 -1.14 12.57
CA GLU A 149 9.68 -2.03 12.79
C GLU A 149 9.63 -2.70 14.16
N GLU A 150 9.25 -1.97 15.23
CA GLU A 150 9.05 -2.55 16.55
C GLU A 150 7.97 -3.66 16.53
N ALA A 151 6.86 -3.41 15.83
CA ALA A 151 5.75 -4.37 15.76
C ALA A 151 6.05 -5.58 14.86
N LEU A 152 6.79 -5.39 13.76
CA LEU A 152 6.92 -6.38 12.69
C LEU A 152 8.36 -6.81 12.39
N GLY A 153 9.33 -6.46 13.23
CA GLY A 153 10.75 -6.76 13.01
C GLY A 153 11.08 -8.24 12.77
N ASP A 154 10.32 -9.19 13.34
CA ASP A 154 10.47 -10.63 13.07
C ASP A 154 10.01 -11.04 11.65
N TYR A 155 9.26 -10.17 10.97
CA TYR A 155 8.60 -10.39 9.67
C TYR A 155 9.17 -9.54 8.55
N LEU A 156 10.15 -8.69 8.80
CA LEU A 156 10.75 -7.83 7.79
C LEU A 156 12.28 -7.85 7.82
N GLU A 157 12.86 -7.43 6.71
CA GLU A 157 14.28 -7.17 6.57
C GLU A 157 14.45 -5.74 6.05
N VAL A 158 15.26 -4.92 6.71
CA VAL A 158 15.63 -3.61 6.20
C VAL A 158 16.63 -3.80 5.07
N LEU A 159 16.24 -3.42 3.86
CA LEU A 159 17.07 -3.51 2.66
C LEU A 159 17.90 -2.24 2.45
N HIS A 160 17.33 -1.09 2.79
CA HIS A 160 17.96 0.21 2.62
C HIS A 160 17.38 1.22 3.61
N SER A 161 18.21 2.14 4.07
CA SER A 161 17.80 3.30 4.86
C SER A 161 18.78 4.43 4.62
N ASP A 162 18.28 5.57 4.16
CA ASP A 162 19.01 6.84 4.10
C ASP A 162 18.17 7.95 4.72
N GLU A 163 18.53 9.22 4.49
CA GLU A 163 17.77 10.34 5.04
C GLU A 163 16.35 10.42 4.47
N THR A 164 16.17 10.05 3.20
CA THR A 164 14.93 10.26 2.46
C THR A 164 14.04 9.04 2.42
N HIS A 165 14.61 7.83 2.43
CA HIS A 165 13.86 6.61 2.20
C HIS A 165 14.18 5.52 3.24
N LEU A 166 13.15 4.76 3.60
CA LEU A 166 13.28 3.44 4.22
C LEU A 166 12.73 2.38 3.26
N VAL A 167 13.49 1.31 3.04
CA VAL A 167 13.08 0.18 2.21
C VAL A 167 13.16 -1.09 3.01
N VAL A 168 12.05 -1.81 3.09
CA VAL A 168 11.95 -3.10 3.78
C VAL A 168 11.43 -4.19 2.85
N SER A 169 11.89 -5.42 3.06
CA SER A 169 11.29 -6.61 2.45
C SER A 169 10.45 -7.37 3.46
N LYS A 170 9.34 -7.95 3.02
CA LYS A 170 8.56 -8.87 3.87
C LYS A 170 9.23 -10.23 3.92
N ALA A 171 9.75 -10.60 5.08
CA ALA A 171 10.33 -11.92 5.31
C ALA A 171 9.25 -12.98 5.58
N ALA A 172 9.54 -14.22 5.19
CA ALA A 172 8.80 -15.36 5.74
C ALA A 172 9.04 -15.40 7.26
N ASN A 173 7.97 -15.62 8.02
CA ASN A 173 8.03 -15.66 9.48
C ASN A 173 9.05 -16.71 9.97
N LYS A 174 10.18 -16.25 10.51
CA LYS A 174 11.25 -17.14 11.00
C LYS A 174 10.81 -17.98 12.21
N ARG A 175 9.83 -17.52 12.99
CA ARG A 175 9.34 -18.19 14.22
C ARG A 175 8.30 -19.29 13.97
N PHE A 176 7.59 -19.23 12.85
CA PHE A 176 6.52 -20.20 12.52
C PHE A 176 6.81 -21.04 11.28
N ALA A 177 7.99 -20.91 10.67
CA ALA A 177 8.47 -21.85 9.66
C ALA A 177 8.50 -23.31 10.16
N THR A 178 8.50 -23.53 11.49
CA THR A 178 8.42 -24.86 12.11
C THR A 178 7.01 -25.29 12.52
N HIS A 179 6.02 -24.40 12.52
CA HIS A 179 4.63 -24.71 12.92
C HIS A 179 3.66 -24.06 11.94
N GLY A 180 3.32 -24.82 10.90
CA GLY A 180 2.53 -24.39 9.77
C GLY A 180 1.15 -23.83 10.15
N SER A 181 0.77 -22.76 9.43
CA SER A 181 -0.60 -22.36 9.02
C SER A 181 -1.76 -22.26 10.03
N GLU A 182 -1.66 -22.70 11.28
CA GLU A 182 -2.82 -22.72 12.19
C GLU A 182 -3.06 -21.41 12.96
N LEU A 183 -2.08 -20.50 13.03
CA LEU A 183 -2.24 -19.29 13.86
C LEU A 183 -2.95 -18.11 13.17
N LEU A 184 -3.20 -18.18 11.86
CA LEU A 184 -3.94 -17.14 11.12
C LEU A 184 -5.43 -17.47 10.93
N LEU A 185 -5.83 -18.72 11.17
CA LEU A 185 -7.24 -19.10 11.29
C LEU A 185 -7.60 -19.05 12.78
N GLY A 186 -7.72 -17.83 13.29
CA GLY A 186 -8.23 -17.61 14.64
C GLY A 186 -9.52 -18.41 14.86
N ASP A 187 -9.48 -19.27 15.86
CA ASP A 187 -10.56 -20.08 16.41
C ASP A 187 -11.97 -19.52 16.08
N SER A 188 -12.70 -20.25 15.22
CA SER A 188 -14.06 -19.95 14.78
C SER A 188 -15.05 -19.70 15.93
N SER A 189 -14.69 -20.10 17.16
CA SER A 189 -15.44 -19.82 18.39
C SER A 189 -15.54 -18.31 18.72
N ARG A 190 -14.57 -17.48 18.28
CA ARG A 190 -14.59 -16.02 18.47
C ARG A 190 -15.52 -15.31 17.49
N LEU A 191 -15.67 -15.82 16.26
CA LEU A 191 -16.62 -15.28 15.26
C LEU A 191 -18.07 -15.54 15.64
N GLN A 192 -18.38 -16.69 16.25
CA GLN A 192 -19.72 -17.01 16.76
C GLN A 192 -20.17 -16.09 17.92
N LYS A 193 -19.24 -15.47 18.64
CA LYS A 193 -19.53 -14.47 19.68
C LYS A 193 -19.89 -13.09 19.12
N LEU A 194 -19.51 -12.79 17.87
CA LEU A 194 -19.88 -11.54 17.20
C LEU A 194 -21.30 -11.62 16.60
N THR A 195 -21.69 -12.77 16.05
CA THR A 195 -23.03 -12.99 15.47
C THR A 195 -24.13 -13.17 16.52
N SER A 196 -23.78 -13.52 17.76
CA SER A 196 -24.73 -13.67 18.87
C SER A 196 -25.03 -12.37 19.64
N ARG A 197 -24.42 -11.23 19.25
CA ARG A 197 -24.65 -9.91 19.86
C ARG A 197 -25.54 -8.96 19.03
N ASN A 198 -26.24 -9.46 18.02
CA ASN A 198 -27.34 -8.73 17.40
C ASN A 198 -28.69 -9.19 18.00
N PRO A 199 -29.30 -8.45 18.93
CA PRO A 199 -30.69 -8.67 19.26
C PRO A 199 -31.55 -8.12 18.11
N THR A 200 -32.17 -9.05 17.39
CA THR A 200 -33.48 -8.93 16.74
C THR A 200 -33.69 -7.84 15.70
N ALA A 201 -33.57 -8.23 14.43
CA ALA A 201 -34.59 -7.90 13.43
C ALA A 201 -35.38 -9.18 13.13
N SER A 202 -36.58 -9.31 13.70
CA SER A 202 -37.69 -10.06 13.10
C SER A 202 -38.99 -9.78 13.85
N THR A 203 -39.95 -9.20 13.12
CA THR A 203 -41.38 -9.52 13.10
C THR A 203 -42.22 -9.32 14.36
N ALA A 204 -42.98 -8.23 14.36
CA ALA A 204 -44.44 -8.26 14.44
C ALA A 204 -45.01 -7.33 13.36
#